data_AF-A0A2T1D6W7-F1
#
_entry.id   AF-A0A2T1D6W7-F1
#
_cell.length_a   1.000
_cell.length_b   1.000
_cell.length_c   1.000
_cell.angle_alpha   90.00
_cell.angle_beta   90.00
_cell.angle_gamma   90.00
#
_symmetry.space_group_name_H-M   'P 1'
#
loop_
_entity.id
_entity.type
_entity.pdbx_description
1 polymer ?
#
loop_
_entity_poly.entity_id
_entity_poly.type
_entity_poly.pdbx_seq_one_letter_code
_entity_poly.pdbx_strand_id
1 'polypeptide(L)'
;MMQRIRSNILPSKLVQLFIRTGAKWGQDDCPGMAAALSYYALFSLFPLLLVMLSVIGLFIGPNTDAFQTIREAVERFLPPEVHDLVKGTLVALNENSVGAGLIGAGFLLWAASAVFSVLRNSVNRIWRSPVQASESGSIFKMVLFFLANKCLAFLLVFSTALLLLTSLVSNIAIRTILLLAATFQETFSFIQIDEFHLTKGLQIGSSFLILALAICVLLKILPSVQVRWGDVWLGALLTTLLLIGLQQLVSNGVITIGGRFLSYGVIGSVMVLLLWIFLTCQIFLLGCVFSYVYAHLFGSRKSKNINYANH
;
A
#
# COMPACT_ATOMS: atom_id res chain seq x y z
N MET A 1 -32.05 18.45 -12.98
CA MET A 1 -31.64 19.85 -12.70
C MET A 1 -30.12 20.08 -12.77
N MET A 2 -29.26 19.11 -12.40
CA MET A 2 -27.79 19.20 -12.50
C MET A 2 -27.16 19.06 -13.91
N GLN A 3 -27.95 18.86 -14.98
CA GLN A 3 -27.42 18.77 -16.34
C GLN A 3 -27.20 20.13 -17.02
N ARG A 4 -27.82 21.20 -16.53
CA ARG A 4 -27.81 22.53 -17.19
C ARG A 4 -26.60 23.40 -16.82
N ILE A 5 -25.83 23.01 -15.82
CA ILE A 5 -24.59 23.71 -15.37
C ILE A 5 -23.34 23.08 -16.04
N ARG A 6 -23.52 22.25 -17.08
CA ARG A 6 -22.48 21.32 -17.55
C ARG A 6 -21.63 21.79 -18.74
N SER A 7 -21.90 22.93 -19.38
CA SER A 7 -21.15 23.29 -20.61
C SER A 7 -20.49 24.66 -20.67
N ASN A 8 -20.81 25.64 -19.81
CA ASN A 8 -20.34 27.01 -20.05
C ASN A 8 -19.65 27.76 -18.90
N ILE A 9 -19.37 27.16 -17.73
CA ILE A 9 -18.88 27.94 -16.56
C ILE A 9 -17.76 27.25 -15.73
N LEU A 10 -16.87 26.46 -16.35
CA LEU A 10 -15.64 26.00 -15.65
C LEU A 10 -14.40 26.43 -16.44
N PRO A 11 -13.69 27.49 -16.02
CA PRO A 11 -12.73 28.21 -16.86
C PRO A 11 -11.41 27.46 -17.09
N SER A 12 -11.13 26.34 -16.41
CA SER A 12 -9.93 25.55 -16.66
C SER A 12 -10.17 24.03 -16.64
N LYS A 13 -9.48 23.30 -17.52
CA LYS A 13 -9.52 21.84 -17.59
C LYS A 13 -9.03 21.18 -16.29
N LEU A 14 -8.21 21.87 -15.49
CA LEU A 14 -7.73 21.40 -14.19
C LEU A 14 -8.84 21.41 -13.13
N VAL A 15 -9.66 22.45 -13.09
CA VAL A 15 -10.82 22.50 -12.18
C VAL A 15 -11.81 21.38 -12.53
N GLN A 16 -12.01 21.11 -13.82
CA GLN A 16 -12.85 19.99 -14.26
C GLN A 16 -12.29 18.63 -13.82
N LEU A 17 -10.96 18.46 -13.76
CA LEU A 17 -10.32 17.24 -13.30
C LEU A 17 -10.66 16.94 -11.83
N PHE A 18 -10.48 17.92 -10.95
CA PHE A 18 -10.78 17.74 -9.52
C PHE A 18 -12.28 17.55 -9.24
N ILE A 19 -13.14 18.36 -9.86
CA ILE A 19 -14.60 18.24 -9.68
C ILE A 19 -15.10 16.88 -10.16
N ARG A 20 -14.67 16.43 -11.34
CA ARG A 20 -15.07 15.11 -11.87
C ARG A 20 -14.49 13.96 -11.04
N THR A 21 -13.30 14.13 -10.49
CA THR A 21 -12.69 13.14 -9.57
C THR A 21 -13.54 13.00 -8.32
N GLY A 22 -13.90 14.11 -7.66
CA GLY A 22 -14.76 14.08 -6.47
C GLY A 22 -16.15 13.49 -6.75
N ALA A 23 -16.79 13.90 -7.85
CA ALA A 23 -18.09 13.36 -8.25
C ALA A 23 -18.04 11.85 -8.52
N LYS A 24 -17.01 11.37 -9.22
CA LYS A 24 -16.83 9.94 -9.51
C LYS A 24 -16.49 9.14 -8.24
N TRP A 25 -15.67 9.69 -7.35
CA TRP A 25 -15.30 9.05 -6.09
C TRP A 25 -16.53 8.76 -5.21
N GLY A 26 -17.49 9.69 -5.16
CA GLY A 26 -18.76 9.48 -4.48
C GLY A 26 -19.67 8.48 -5.21
N GLN A 27 -19.77 8.57 -6.54
CA GLN A 27 -20.62 7.68 -7.35
C GLN A 27 -20.17 6.21 -7.33
N ASP A 28 -18.86 5.97 -7.34
CA ASP A 28 -18.30 4.61 -7.33
C ASP A 28 -18.28 4.00 -5.91
N ASP A 29 -18.73 4.71 -4.88
CA ASP A 29 -18.67 4.30 -3.46
C ASP A 29 -17.24 3.92 -3.03
N CYS A 30 -16.27 4.79 -3.36
CA CYS A 30 -14.89 4.61 -2.94
C CYS A 30 -14.71 4.52 -1.41
N PRO A 31 -15.47 5.26 -0.56
CA PRO A 31 -15.46 5.06 0.88
C PRO A 31 -15.86 3.67 1.34
N GLY A 32 -16.97 3.11 0.82
CA GLY A 32 -17.38 1.75 1.15
C GLY A 32 -16.33 0.72 0.73
N MET A 33 -15.73 0.91 -0.45
CA MET A 33 -14.66 0.05 -0.96
C MET A 33 -13.39 0.12 -0.10
N ALA A 34 -12.99 1.32 0.35
CA ALA A 34 -11.86 1.49 1.26
C ALA A 34 -12.12 0.86 2.63
N ALA A 35 -13.35 0.96 3.15
CA ALA A 35 -13.75 0.32 4.40
C ALA A 35 -13.62 -1.21 4.28
N ALA A 36 -14.15 -1.80 3.20
CA ALA A 36 -14.02 -3.24 2.95
C ALA A 36 -12.55 -3.67 2.85
N LEU A 37 -11.72 -2.93 2.09
CA LEU A 37 -10.29 -3.17 1.97
C LEU A 37 -9.59 -3.16 3.34
N SER A 38 -9.89 -2.16 4.17
CA SER A 38 -9.29 -2.03 5.50
C SER A 38 -9.68 -3.17 6.44
N TYR A 39 -10.93 -3.63 6.38
CA TYR A 39 -11.40 -4.77 7.15
C TYR A 39 -10.67 -6.07 6.78
N TYR A 40 -10.59 -6.39 5.48
CA TYR A 40 -9.87 -7.58 5.02
C TYR A 40 -8.35 -7.49 5.29
N ALA A 41 -7.77 -6.29 5.17
CA ALA A 41 -6.36 -6.07 5.48
C ALA A 41 -6.07 -6.29 6.96
N LEU A 42 -6.90 -5.73 7.85
CA LEU A 42 -6.78 -5.96 9.31
C LEU A 42 -6.92 -7.45 9.65
N PHE A 43 -7.89 -8.14 9.05
CA PHE A 43 -8.09 -9.57 9.27
C PHE A 43 -6.89 -10.41 8.77
N SER A 44 -6.20 -9.97 7.72
CA SER A 44 -5.00 -10.63 7.19
C SER A 44 -3.75 -10.45 8.06
N LEU A 45 -3.74 -9.52 9.02
CA LEU A 45 -2.59 -9.31 9.90
C LEU A 45 -2.38 -10.47 10.87
N PHE A 46 -3.44 -11.06 11.44
CA PHE A 46 -3.28 -12.17 12.38
C PHE A 46 -2.62 -13.40 11.73
N PRO A 47 -3.08 -13.90 10.57
CA PRO A 47 -2.42 -15.01 9.87
C PRO A 47 -1.00 -14.66 9.43
N LEU A 48 -0.76 -13.41 9.04
CA LEU A 48 0.58 -12.94 8.66
C LEU A 48 1.54 -13.03 9.84
N LEU A 49 1.11 -12.57 11.01
CA LEU A 49 1.88 -12.67 12.26
C LEU A 49 2.16 -14.13 12.59
N LEU A 50 1.18 -15.02 12.52
CA LEU A 50 1.39 -16.46 12.78
C LEU A 50 2.42 -17.08 11.84
N VAL A 51 2.36 -16.77 10.55
CA VAL A 51 3.34 -17.26 9.57
C VAL A 51 4.72 -16.67 9.85
N MET A 52 4.83 -15.38 10.14
CA MET A 52 6.10 -14.76 10.51
C MET A 52 6.71 -15.41 11.75
N LEU A 53 5.91 -15.60 12.81
CA LEU A 53 6.35 -16.24 14.05
C LEU A 53 6.72 -17.72 13.83
N SER A 54 6.03 -18.44 12.94
CA SER A 54 6.36 -19.82 12.58
C SER A 54 7.67 -19.90 11.79
N VAL A 55 7.90 -19.00 10.84
CA VAL A 55 9.17 -18.90 10.09
C VAL A 55 10.30 -18.56 11.05
N ILE A 56 10.10 -17.57 11.94
CA ILE A 56 11.04 -17.23 13.00
C ILE A 56 11.33 -18.45 13.87
N GLY A 57 10.31 -19.13 14.40
CA GLY A 57 10.48 -20.29 15.28
C GLY A 57 11.16 -21.49 14.61
N LEU A 58 11.02 -21.65 13.29
CA LEU A 58 11.73 -22.65 12.50
C LEU A 58 13.24 -22.36 12.38
N PHE A 59 13.63 -21.09 12.23
CA PHE A 59 15.03 -20.69 12.05
C PHE A 59 15.73 -20.26 13.34
N ILE A 60 14.97 -19.86 14.37
CA ILE A 60 15.42 -19.27 15.62
C ILE A 60 14.82 -20.07 16.77
N GLY A 61 15.66 -20.86 17.44
CA GLY A 61 15.29 -21.59 18.66
C GLY A 61 15.03 -20.67 19.85
N PRO A 62 14.46 -21.18 20.97
CA PRO A 62 14.11 -20.37 22.15
C PRO A 62 15.33 -19.75 22.86
N ASN A 63 16.53 -20.27 22.59
CA ASN A 63 17.78 -19.93 23.29
C ASN A 63 18.75 -19.12 22.43
N THR A 64 18.34 -18.63 21.26
CA THR A 64 19.20 -17.80 20.39
C THR A 64 19.08 -16.32 20.72
N ASP A 65 20.17 -15.55 20.57
CA ASP A 65 20.18 -14.09 20.75
C ASP A 65 19.10 -13.40 19.90
N ALA A 66 18.81 -13.94 18.70
CA ALA A 66 17.75 -13.46 17.84
C ALA A 66 16.34 -13.55 18.46
N PHE A 67 16.10 -14.53 19.35
CA PHE A 67 14.84 -14.64 20.10
C PHE A 67 14.71 -13.51 21.13
N GLN A 68 15.81 -13.15 21.78
CA GLN A 68 15.84 -12.01 22.72
C GLN A 68 15.59 -10.69 21.99
N THR A 69 16.19 -10.47 20.83
CA THR A 69 15.94 -9.27 20.01
C THR A 69 14.46 -9.13 19.62
N ILE A 70 13.79 -10.23 19.30
CA ILE A 70 12.36 -10.24 18.97
C ILE A 70 11.53 -9.94 20.21
N ARG A 71 11.88 -10.52 21.36
CA ARG A 71 11.24 -10.23 22.63
C ARG A 71 11.37 -8.75 23.00
N GLU A 72 12.54 -8.17 22.87
CA GLU A 72 12.79 -6.75 23.12
C GLU A 72 11.97 -5.86 22.17
N ALA A 73 11.85 -6.24 20.90
CA ALA A 73 11.00 -5.52 19.95
C ALA A 73 9.51 -5.59 20.35
N VAL A 74 9.03 -6.75 20.78
CA VAL A 74 7.66 -6.92 21.28
C VAL A 74 7.44 -6.06 22.53
N GLU A 75 8.39 -6.09 23.47
CA GLU A 75 8.32 -5.31 24.71
C GLU A 75 8.37 -3.79 24.46
N ARG A 76 9.05 -3.36 23.38
CA ARG A 76 9.19 -1.95 22.99
C ARG A 76 7.99 -1.40 22.22
N PHE A 77 7.36 -2.21 21.36
CA PHE A 77 6.36 -1.73 20.40
C PHE A 77 4.93 -2.18 20.70
N LEU A 78 4.73 -3.23 21.51
CA LEU A 78 3.40 -3.72 21.86
C LEU A 78 3.04 -3.35 23.31
N PRO A 79 1.73 -3.19 23.61
CA PRO A 79 1.25 -3.08 24.99
C PRO A 79 1.53 -4.36 25.79
N PRO A 80 1.72 -4.25 27.13
CA PRO A 80 2.00 -5.39 28.01
C PRO A 80 0.99 -6.53 27.87
N GLU A 81 -0.27 -6.21 27.61
CA GLU A 81 -1.37 -7.17 27.48
C GLU A 81 -1.19 -8.13 26.30
N VAL A 82 -0.35 -7.78 25.31
CA VAL A 82 -0.10 -8.59 24.11
C VAL A 82 1.23 -9.35 24.21
N HIS A 83 2.09 -9.02 25.18
CA HIS A 83 3.41 -9.65 25.33
C HIS A 83 3.28 -11.15 25.61
N ASP A 84 2.40 -11.52 26.55
CA ASP A 84 2.20 -12.91 26.94
C ASP A 84 1.54 -13.74 25.82
N LEU A 85 0.66 -13.12 25.04
CA LEU A 85 0.07 -13.74 23.86
C LEU A 85 1.14 -14.08 22.81
N VAL A 86 2.05 -13.14 22.52
CA VAL A 86 3.13 -13.34 21.54
C VAL A 86 4.14 -14.38 22.05
N LYS A 87 4.53 -14.29 23.33
CA LYS A 87 5.44 -15.26 23.96
C LYS A 87 4.86 -16.68 23.93
N GLY A 88 3.60 -16.85 24.35
CA GLY A 88 2.91 -18.14 24.31
C GLY A 88 2.79 -18.71 22.90
N THR A 89 2.49 -17.86 21.92
CA THR A 89 2.42 -18.27 20.50
C THR A 89 3.78 -18.69 19.96
N LEU A 90 4.85 -17.97 20.28
CA LEU A 90 6.22 -18.31 19.87
C LEU A 90 6.68 -19.66 20.43
N VAL A 91 6.44 -19.91 21.72
CA VAL A 91 6.78 -21.20 22.36
C VAL A 91 5.98 -22.34 21.74
N ALA A 92 4.66 -22.16 21.58
CA ALA A 92 3.79 -23.16 20.96
C ALA A 92 4.17 -23.49 19.50
N LEU A 93 4.59 -22.47 18.73
CA LEU A 93 5.05 -22.66 17.34
C LEU A 93 6.45 -23.26 17.25
N ASN A 94 7.28 -23.15 18.29
CA ASN A 94 8.57 -23.84 18.37
C ASN A 94 8.36 -25.34 18.59
N GLU A 95 7.49 -25.69 19.54
CA GLU A 95 7.24 -27.09 19.95
C GLU A 95 6.43 -27.90 18.91
N ASN A 96 5.60 -27.26 18.08
CA ASN A 96 4.75 -27.94 17.09
C ASN A 96 4.85 -27.31 15.68
N SER A 97 6.08 -27.20 15.18
CA SER A 97 6.50 -26.26 14.13
C SER A 97 5.92 -26.49 12.72
N VAL A 98 5.58 -27.71 12.34
CA VAL A 98 5.19 -28.00 10.95
C VAL A 98 3.68 -27.84 10.72
N GLY A 99 2.84 -28.33 11.63
CA GLY A 99 1.37 -28.34 11.46
C GLY A 99 0.74 -26.95 11.56
N ALA A 100 1.13 -26.17 12.58
CA ALA A 100 0.59 -24.83 12.81
C ALA A 100 1.07 -23.83 11.74
N GLY A 101 2.32 -23.97 11.26
CA GLY A 101 2.86 -23.18 10.15
C GLY A 101 2.11 -23.38 8.84
N LEU A 102 1.75 -24.63 8.51
CA LEU A 102 0.97 -24.94 7.31
C LEU A 102 -0.46 -24.38 7.36
N ILE A 103 -1.12 -24.47 8.53
CA ILE A 103 -2.47 -23.90 8.73
C ILE A 103 -2.42 -22.36 8.63
N GLY A 104 -1.44 -21.74 9.30
CA GLY A 104 -1.20 -20.29 9.22
C GLY A 104 -0.93 -19.83 7.79
N ALA A 105 -0.10 -20.57 7.05
CA ALA A 105 0.20 -20.28 5.64
C ALA A 105 -1.05 -20.41 4.77
N GLY A 106 -1.85 -21.45 4.96
CA GLY A 106 -3.12 -21.63 4.24
C GLY A 106 -4.10 -20.48 4.49
N PHE A 107 -4.25 -20.07 5.74
CA PHE A 107 -5.14 -18.98 6.12
C PHE A 107 -4.62 -17.62 5.63
N LEU A 108 -3.30 -17.39 5.68
CA LEU A 108 -2.66 -16.20 5.11
C LEU A 108 -2.90 -16.11 3.60
N LEU A 109 -2.70 -17.21 2.87
CA LEU A 109 -2.96 -17.27 1.44
C LEU A 109 -4.42 -16.96 1.13
N TRP A 110 -5.35 -17.45 1.95
CA TRP A 110 -6.78 -17.14 1.82
C TRP A 110 -7.08 -15.66 2.09
N ALA A 111 -6.60 -15.11 3.21
CA ALA A 111 -6.81 -13.71 3.58
C ALA A 111 -6.18 -12.73 2.58
N ALA A 112 -4.95 -13.00 2.14
CA ALA A 112 -4.28 -12.22 1.11
C ALA A 112 -5.03 -12.27 -0.24
N SER A 113 -5.59 -13.43 -0.58
CA SER A 113 -6.44 -13.58 -1.78
C SER A 113 -7.72 -12.75 -1.67
N ALA A 114 -8.34 -12.69 -0.48
CA ALA A 114 -9.52 -11.88 -0.25
C ALA A 114 -9.22 -10.38 -0.40
N VAL A 115 -8.15 -9.87 0.24
CA VAL A 115 -7.71 -8.47 0.11
C VAL A 115 -7.46 -8.11 -1.35
N PHE A 116 -6.70 -8.94 -2.08
CA PHE A 116 -6.38 -8.69 -3.48
C PHE A 116 -7.63 -8.73 -4.38
N SER A 117 -8.54 -9.66 -4.13
CA SER A 117 -9.82 -9.75 -4.85
C SER A 117 -10.63 -8.46 -4.69
N VAL A 118 -10.78 -7.98 -3.46
CA VAL A 118 -11.50 -6.73 -3.17
C VAL A 118 -10.80 -5.54 -3.80
N LEU A 119 -9.46 -5.47 -3.72
CA LEU A 119 -8.67 -4.41 -4.35
C LEU A 119 -8.87 -4.37 -5.87
N ARG A 120 -8.78 -5.53 -6.52
CA ARG A 120 -8.93 -5.61 -7.97
C ARG A 120 -10.35 -5.33 -8.41
N ASN A 121 -11.35 -5.85 -7.71
CA ASN A 121 -12.75 -5.56 -7.99
C ASN A 121 -13.03 -4.07 -7.83
N SER A 122 -12.43 -3.45 -6.81
CA SER A 122 -12.51 -2.01 -6.56
C SER A 122 -11.95 -1.19 -7.73
N VAL A 123 -10.72 -1.50 -8.14
CA VAL A 123 -10.08 -0.84 -9.29
C VAL A 123 -10.86 -1.10 -10.58
N ASN A 124 -11.33 -2.32 -10.81
CA ASN A 124 -12.13 -2.66 -11.99
C ASN A 124 -13.45 -1.92 -12.05
N ARG A 125 -14.12 -1.72 -10.91
CA ARG A 125 -15.33 -0.90 -10.79
C ARG A 125 -15.04 0.55 -11.19
N ILE A 126 -13.97 1.15 -10.66
CA ILE A 126 -13.54 2.52 -11.01
C ILE A 126 -13.27 2.64 -12.52
N TRP A 127 -12.51 1.69 -13.08
CA TRP A 127 -12.15 1.67 -14.49
C TRP A 127 -13.27 1.24 -15.42
N ARG A 128 -14.44 0.85 -14.87
CA ARG A 128 -15.57 0.29 -15.60
C ARG A 128 -15.14 -0.81 -16.55
N SER A 129 -14.24 -1.68 -16.06
CA SER A 129 -13.89 -2.88 -16.79
C SER A 129 -15.17 -3.69 -16.99
N PRO A 130 -15.41 -4.27 -18.19
CA PRO A 130 -16.47 -5.24 -18.34
C PRO A 130 -16.28 -6.28 -17.24
N VAL A 131 -17.31 -6.46 -16.41
CA VAL A 131 -17.36 -7.54 -15.44
C VAL A 131 -17.13 -8.79 -16.28
N GLN A 132 -15.99 -9.46 -16.10
CA GLN A 132 -15.85 -10.82 -16.55
C GLN A 132 -16.72 -11.65 -15.61
N ALA A 133 -18.03 -11.51 -15.76
CA ALA A 133 -18.97 -12.49 -15.28
C ALA A 133 -18.44 -13.80 -15.83
N SER A 134 -18.27 -14.77 -14.94
CA SER A 134 -17.91 -16.14 -15.29
C SER A 134 -19.07 -16.77 -16.07
N GLU A 135 -19.42 -16.22 -17.23
CA GLU A 135 -20.29 -16.83 -18.23
C GLU A 135 -19.45 -17.81 -19.05
N SER A 136 -18.91 -18.84 -18.39
CA SER A 136 -18.43 -20.02 -19.09
C SER A 136 -18.37 -21.16 -18.09
N GLY A 137 -19.28 -22.12 -18.23
CA GLY A 137 -19.47 -23.28 -17.34
C GLY A 137 -18.32 -24.29 -17.28
N SER A 138 -17.07 -23.88 -17.55
CA SER A 138 -15.89 -24.73 -17.47
C SER A 138 -15.09 -24.39 -16.21
N ILE A 139 -15.17 -25.27 -15.21
CA ILE A 139 -14.43 -25.20 -13.93
C ILE A 139 -12.93 -24.96 -14.19
N PHE A 140 -12.38 -25.50 -15.29
CA PHE A 140 -10.98 -25.30 -15.68
C PHE A 140 -10.62 -23.84 -15.97
N LYS A 141 -11.47 -23.09 -16.69
CA LYS A 141 -11.23 -21.66 -16.95
C LYS A 141 -11.32 -20.82 -15.68
N MET A 142 -12.21 -21.19 -14.75
CA MET A 142 -12.33 -20.55 -13.45
C MET A 142 -11.07 -20.74 -12.60
N VAL A 143 -10.57 -21.97 -12.52
CA VAL A 143 -9.32 -22.29 -11.81
C VAL A 143 -8.13 -21.60 -12.45
N LEU A 144 -8.03 -21.60 -13.78
CA LEU A 144 -6.94 -20.93 -14.50
C LEU A 144 -6.96 -19.41 -14.30
N PHE A 145 -8.15 -18.78 -14.33
CA PHE A 145 -8.30 -17.36 -14.05
C PHE A 145 -7.94 -17.02 -12.59
N PHE A 146 -8.38 -17.85 -11.65
CA PHE A 146 -8.02 -17.71 -10.24
C PHE A 146 -6.51 -17.82 -10.02
N LEU A 147 -5.86 -18.79 -10.66
CA LEU A 147 -4.42 -19.00 -10.58
C LEU A 147 -3.63 -17.87 -11.27
N ALA A 148 -4.08 -17.39 -12.43
CA ALA A 148 -3.49 -16.26 -13.13
C ALA A 148 -3.60 -14.97 -12.30
N ASN A 149 -4.75 -14.74 -11.66
CA ASN A 149 -4.93 -13.61 -10.75
C ASN A 149 -4.00 -13.68 -9.54
N LYS A 150 -3.81 -14.88 -8.98
CA LYS A 150 -2.86 -15.12 -7.88
C LYS A 150 -1.41 -14.91 -8.32
N CYS A 151 -1.04 -15.40 -9.50
CA CYS A 151 0.30 -15.21 -10.06
C CYS A 151 0.59 -13.72 -10.29
N LEU A 152 -0.39 -12.97 -10.81
CA LEU A 152 -0.27 -11.52 -10.99
C LEU A 152 -0.16 -10.78 -9.66
N ALA A 153 -0.95 -11.16 -8.65
CA ALA A 153 -0.84 -10.62 -7.29
C ALA A 153 0.55 -10.89 -6.69
N PHE A 154 1.03 -12.12 -6.82
CA PHE A 154 2.35 -12.53 -6.35
C PHE A 154 3.46 -11.76 -7.07
N LEU A 155 3.38 -11.61 -8.39
CA LEU A 155 4.33 -10.85 -9.19
C LEU A 155 4.32 -9.36 -8.80
N LEU A 156 3.14 -8.78 -8.53
CA LEU A 156 3.03 -7.41 -8.04
C LEU A 156 3.69 -7.22 -6.68
N VAL A 157 3.41 -8.10 -5.72
CA VAL A 157 4.01 -8.05 -4.38
C VAL A 157 5.52 -8.27 -4.48
N PHE A 158 5.96 -9.25 -5.27
CA PHE A 158 7.37 -9.53 -5.49
C PHE A 158 8.10 -8.36 -6.19
N SER A 159 7.49 -7.76 -7.21
CA SER A 159 8.06 -6.62 -7.93
C SER A 159 8.14 -5.38 -7.05
N THR A 160 7.10 -5.08 -6.28
CA THR A 160 7.11 -3.95 -5.33
C THR A 160 8.10 -4.20 -4.19
N ALA A 161 8.18 -5.41 -3.64
CA ALA A 161 9.18 -5.78 -2.65
C ALA A 161 10.61 -5.66 -3.21
N LEU A 162 10.85 -6.13 -4.43
CA LEU A 162 12.15 -6.00 -5.09
C LEU A 162 12.53 -4.53 -5.33
N LEU A 163 11.57 -3.68 -5.74
CA LEU A 163 11.76 -2.23 -5.87
C LEU A 163 12.11 -1.56 -4.54
N LEU A 164 11.52 -2.04 -3.42
CA LEU A 164 11.86 -1.55 -2.09
C LEU A 164 13.22 -2.06 -1.62
N LEU A 165 13.59 -3.30 -1.93
CA LEU A 165 14.92 -3.84 -1.63
C LEU A 165 16.02 -3.11 -2.41
N THR A 166 15.81 -2.81 -3.70
CA THR A 166 16.74 -1.99 -4.46
C THR A 166 16.84 -0.58 -3.90
N SER A 167 15.77 -0.03 -3.30
CA SER A 167 15.82 1.20 -2.53
C SER A 167 16.75 1.11 -1.33
N LEU A 168 16.67 0.03 -0.54
CA LEU A 168 17.55 -0.16 0.62
C LEU A 168 19.01 -0.26 0.19
N VAL A 169 19.29 -1.05 -0.84
CA VAL A 169 20.65 -1.18 -1.40
C VAL A 169 21.14 0.15 -1.96
N SER A 170 20.29 0.92 -2.64
CA SER A 170 20.63 2.25 -3.15
C SER A 170 20.88 3.25 -2.02
N ASN A 171 20.08 3.24 -0.96
CA ASN A 171 20.29 4.08 0.22
C ASN A 171 21.60 3.73 0.94
N ILE A 172 21.92 2.44 1.06
CA ILE A 172 23.19 1.99 1.62
C ILE A 172 24.32 2.46 0.71
N ALA A 173 24.28 2.17 -0.59
CA ALA A 173 25.31 2.57 -1.55
C ALA A 173 25.56 4.08 -1.60
N ILE A 174 24.50 4.90 -1.59
CA ILE A 174 24.62 6.36 -1.51
C ILE A 174 25.29 6.76 -0.20
N ARG A 175 24.92 6.15 0.94
CA ARG A 175 25.59 6.41 2.23
C ARG A 175 27.05 5.98 2.21
N THR A 176 27.40 4.84 1.61
CA THR A 176 28.79 4.38 1.53
C THR A 176 29.62 5.29 0.62
N ILE A 177 29.07 5.72 -0.51
CA ILE A 177 29.74 6.65 -1.43
C ILE A 177 29.89 8.02 -0.78
N LEU A 178 28.90 8.50 -0.03
CA LEU A 178 28.99 9.75 0.72
C LEU A 178 30.00 9.67 1.86
N LEU A 179 30.06 8.56 2.59
CA LEU A 179 31.10 8.36 3.62
C LEU A 179 32.50 8.28 3.01
N LEU A 180 32.63 7.64 1.84
CA LEU A 180 33.89 7.58 1.11
C LEU A 180 34.27 8.98 0.57
N ALA A 181 33.31 9.73 0.04
CA ALA A 181 33.50 11.11 -0.40
C ALA A 181 33.89 12.04 0.75
N ALA A 182 33.25 11.92 1.92
CA ALA A 182 33.62 12.65 3.13
C ALA A 182 35.04 12.30 3.60
N THR A 183 35.47 11.04 3.45
CA THR A 183 36.85 10.60 3.72
C THR A 183 37.85 11.23 2.74
N PHE A 184 37.47 11.41 1.47
CA PHE A 184 38.28 12.12 0.46
C PHE A 184 38.29 13.65 0.66
N GLN A 185 37.26 14.22 1.31
CA GLN A 185 37.13 15.65 1.57
C GLN A 185 38.08 16.16 2.65
N GLU A 186 38.54 15.29 3.56
CA GLU A 186 39.64 15.58 4.51
C GLU A 186 40.97 15.88 3.79
N THR A 187 41.12 15.50 2.51
CA THR A 187 42.35 15.72 1.71
C THR A 187 42.29 16.96 0.80
N PHE A 188 41.10 17.48 0.46
CA PHE A 188 40.95 18.63 -0.45
C PHE A 188 39.91 19.65 0.05
N SER A 189 40.37 20.66 0.78
CA SER A 189 39.59 21.73 1.41
C SER A 189 39.11 22.84 0.45
N PHE A 190 38.61 22.53 -0.75
CA PHE A 190 38.22 23.56 -1.72
C PHE A 190 36.75 23.56 -2.13
N ILE A 191 35.93 22.60 -1.68
CA ILE A 191 34.50 22.61 -1.97
C ILE A 191 33.72 22.30 -0.69
N GLN A 192 33.36 23.35 0.07
CA GLN A 192 32.29 23.30 1.05
C GLN A 192 30.96 23.27 0.30
N ILE A 193 30.56 22.10 -0.19
CA ILE A 193 29.17 21.85 -0.54
C ILE A 193 28.44 21.71 0.79
N ASP A 194 27.34 22.43 1.00
CA ASP A 194 26.39 22.20 2.10
C ASP A 194 25.82 20.77 2.00
N GLU A 195 26.62 19.79 2.44
CA GLU A 195 26.33 18.35 2.33
C GLU A 195 25.02 18.00 3.01
N PHE A 196 24.63 18.73 4.05
CA PHE A 196 23.47 18.37 4.87
C PHE A 196 22.12 18.62 4.19
N HIS A 197 22.03 19.61 3.29
CA HIS A 197 20.78 19.94 2.59
C HIS A 197 20.63 19.17 1.27
N LEU A 198 21.72 18.98 0.54
CA LEU A 198 21.70 18.22 -0.72
C LEU A 198 21.46 16.72 -0.48
N THR A 199 22.06 16.14 0.57
CA THR A 199 21.92 14.71 0.90
C THR A 199 20.52 14.36 1.41
N LYS A 200 19.94 15.17 2.29
CA LYS A 200 18.55 14.99 2.74
C LYS A 200 17.56 15.19 1.59
N GLY A 201 17.78 16.18 0.73
CA GLY A 201 16.96 16.40 -0.47
C GLY A 201 17.00 15.22 -1.43
N LEU A 202 18.18 14.67 -1.69
CA LEU A 202 18.37 13.50 -2.56
C LEU A 202 17.76 12.23 -1.98
N GLN A 203 17.87 12.02 -0.66
CA GLN A 203 17.31 10.84 0.03
C GLN A 203 15.77 10.89 0.09
N ILE A 204 15.20 12.06 0.36
CA ILE A 204 13.74 12.26 0.36
C ILE A 204 13.22 12.13 -1.08
N GLY A 205 13.93 12.71 -2.05
CA GLY A 205 13.59 12.63 -3.48
C GLY A 205 13.63 11.20 -4.02
N SER A 206 14.64 10.41 -3.66
CA SER A 206 14.76 9.01 -4.10
C SER A 206 13.65 8.13 -3.50
N SER A 207 13.37 8.28 -2.20
CA SER A 207 12.30 7.55 -1.51
C SER A 207 10.93 7.91 -2.10
N PHE A 208 10.71 9.20 -2.38
CA PHE A 208 9.51 9.69 -3.07
C PHE A 208 9.36 9.06 -4.46
N LEU A 209 10.43 9.07 -5.26
CA LEU A 209 10.40 8.57 -6.64
C LEU A 209 10.12 7.07 -6.66
N ILE A 210 10.71 6.31 -5.76
CA ILE A 210 10.50 4.86 -5.66
C ILE A 210 9.06 4.55 -5.25
N LEU A 211 8.52 5.25 -4.26
CA LEU A 211 7.12 5.08 -3.85
C LEU A 211 6.16 5.46 -4.99
N ALA A 212 6.43 6.55 -5.70
CA ALA A 212 5.65 6.96 -6.87
C ALA A 212 5.73 5.93 -8.01
N LEU A 213 6.89 5.35 -8.25
CA LEU A 213 7.09 4.32 -9.26
C LEU A 213 6.32 3.03 -8.87
N ALA A 214 6.42 2.60 -7.61
CA ALA A 214 5.69 1.45 -7.10
C ALA A 214 4.16 1.64 -7.25
N ILE A 215 3.64 2.81 -6.86
CA ILE A 215 2.21 3.13 -7.01
C ILE A 215 1.82 3.21 -8.49
N CYS A 216 2.69 3.76 -9.36
CA CYS A 216 2.44 3.83 -10.79
C CYS A 216 2.31 2.44 -11.43
N VAL A 217 3.23 1.53 -11.09
CA VAL A 217 3.19 0.12 -11.52
C VAL A 217 1.90 -0.55 -11.04
N LEU A 218 1.54 -0.33 -9.77
CA LEU A 218 0.38 -0.93 -9.15
C LEU A 218 -0.94 -0.42 -9.78
N LEU A 219 -1.08 0.89 -10.01
CA LEU A 219 -2.22 1.50 -10.69
C LEU A 219 -2.34 1.09 -12.17
N LYS A 220 -1.24 0.74 -12.83
CA LYS A 220 -1.23 0.27 -14.22
C LYS A 220 -1.68 -1.19 -14.33
N ILE A 221 -1.20 -2.05 -13.42
CA ILE A 221 -1.33 -3.51 -13.55
C ILE A 221 -2.62 -4.04 -12.89
N LEU A 222 -3.13 -3.37 -11.85
CA LEU A 222 -4.36 -3.78 -11.17
C LEU A 222 -5.62 -3.80 -12.06
N PRO A 223 -5.88 -2.80 -12.91
CA PRO A 223 -7.06 -2.81 -13.78
C PRO A 223 -6.98 -3.95 -14.79
N SER A 224 -8.08 -4.68 -14.98
CA SER A 224 -8.22 -5.68 -16.05
C SER A 224 -8.28 -5.07 -17.46
N VAL A 225 -8.23 -3.74 -17.58
CA VAL A 225 -8.21 -3.00 -18.85
C VAL A 225 -6.81 -2.46 -19.12
N GLN A 226 -6.42 -2.42 -20.40
CA GLN A 226 -5.14 -1.81 -20.76
C GLN A 226 -5.17 -0.30 -20.47
N VAL A 227 -4.25 0.15 -19.61
CA VAL A 227 -4.02 1.55 -19.26
C VAL A 227 -2.62 1.96 -19.73
N ARG A 228 -2.49 3.13 -20.36
CA ARG A 228 -1.19 3.64 -20.80
C ARG A 228 -0.43 4.27 -19.64
N TRP A 229 0.90 4.14 -19.63
CA TRP A 229 1.77 4.75 -18.60
C TRP A 229 1.56 6.27 -18.44
N GLY A 230 1.32 6.96 -19.57
CA GLY A 230 1.04 8.39 -19.60
C GLY A 230 -0.26 8.82 -18.90
N ASP A 231 -1.18 7.89 -18.64
CA ASP A 231 -2.46 8.17 -17.96
C ASP A 231 -2.34 8.03 -16.43
N VAL A 232 -1.33 7.30 -15.94
CA VAL A 232 -1.25 6.86 -14.54
C VAL A 232 -0.26 7.68 -13.71
N TRP A 233 0.84 8.15 -14.32
CA TRP A 233 1.94 8.79 -13.58
C TRP A 233 1.49 9.97 -12.70
N LEU A 234 0.59 10.82 -13.20
CA LEU A 234 0.04 11.96 -12.45
C LEU A 234 -0.79 11.52 -11.23
N GLY A 235 -1.59 10.46 -11.37
CA GLY A 235 -2.33 9.88 -10.25
C GLY A 235 -1.42 9.21 -9.23
N ALA A 236 -0.36 8.52 -9.69
CA ALA A 236 0.64 7.94 -8.81
C ALA A 236 1.38 9.00 -7.99
N LEU A 237 1.76 10.12 -8.62
CA LEU A 237 2.43 11.24 -7.97
C LEU A 237 1.52 11.89 -6.90
N LEU A 238 0.26 12.14 -7.24
CA LEU A 238 -0.75 12.64 -6.29
C LEU A 238 -0.91 11.70 -5.09
N THR A 239 -1.06 10.40 -5.36
CA THR A 239 -1.22 9.37 -4.31
C THR A 239 -0.01 9.33 -3.38
N THR A 240 1.20 9.37 -3.95
CA THR A 240 2.45 9.37 -3.20
C THR A 240 2.56 10.58 -2.28
N LEU A 241 2.24 11.76 -2.80
CA LEU A 241 2.26 13.00 -2.05
C LEU A 241 1.27 12.95 -0.87
N LEU A 242 0.05 12.46 -1.12
CA LEU A 242 -0.96 12.29 -0.09
C LEU A 242 -0.57 11.25 0.96
N LEU A 243 0.04 10.12 0.56
CA LEU A 243 0.50 9.10 1.50
C LEU A 243 1.64 9.60 2.40
N ILE A 244 2.59 10.34 1.84
CA ILE A 244 3.66 10.97 2.64
C ILE A 244 3.05 12.01 3.59
N GLY A 245 2.10 12.81 3.09
CA GLY A 245 1.34 13.74 3.94
C GLY A 245 0.63 13.03 5.09
N LEU A 246 -0.04 11.91 4.81
CA LEU A 246 -0.67 11.07 5.83
C LEU A 246 0.35 10.53 6.83
N GLN A 247 1.50 10.05 6.37
CA GLN A 247 2.56 9.53 7.23
C GLN A 247 3.09 10.62 8.18
N GLN A 248 3.28 11.85 7.69
CA GLN A 248 3.71 12.98 8.52
C GLN A 248 2.63 13.39 9.53
N LEU A 249 1.37 13.44 9.09
CA LEU A 249 0.23 13.72 9.97
C LEU A 249 0.10 12.69 11.09
N VAL A 250 0.30 11.41 10.78
CA VAL A 250 0.24 10.32 11.75
C VAL A 250 1.46 10.34 12.66
N SER A 251 2.67 10.58 12.13
CA SER A 251 3.88 10.71 12.96
C SER A 251 3.76 11.82 14.00
N ASN A 252 3.23 12.99 13.61
CA ASN A 252 3.04 14.13 14.51
C ASN A 252 1.79 13.95 15.40
N GLY A 253 0.74 13.34 14.84
CA GLY A 253 -0.54 13.13 15.51
C GLY A 253 -0.50 12.03 16.55
N VAL A 254 0.16 10.90 16.31
CA VAL A 254 0.23 9.75 17.22
C VAL A 254 0.90 10.11 18.55
N ILE A 255 1.88 11.02 18.56
CA ILE A 255 2.49 11.50 19.81
C ILE A 255 1.47 12.28 20.66
N THR A 256 0.56 13.01 20.02
CA THR A 256 -0.46 13.85 20.70
C THR A 256 -1.73 13.08 21.03
N ILE A 257 -2.12 12.15 20.16
CA ILE A 257 -3.34 11.34 20.21
C ILE A 257 -3.11 10.08 21.03
N GLY A 258 -1.97 9.40 20.85
CA GLY A 258 -1.62 8.19 21.61
C GLY A 258 -1.67 8.40 23.12
N GLY A 259 -1.23 9.58 23.59
CA GLY A 259 -1.38 10.03 24.98
C GLY A 259 -2.81 10.01 25.52
N ARG A 260 -3.82 10.28 24.68
CA ARG A 260 -5.24 10.33 25.04
C ARG A 260 -5.96 8.99 24.88
N PHE A 261 -5.47 8.13 23.99
CA PHE A 261 -6.04 6.80 23.75
C PHE A 261 -5.41 5.69 24.60
N LEU A 262 -4.38 6.01 25.40
CA LEU A 262 -3.76 5.08 26.37
C LEU A 262 -4.79 4.41 27.30
N SER A 263 -5.86 5.11 27.68
CA SER A 263 -6.94 4.55 28.51
C SER A 263 -7.77 3.46 27.84
N TYR A 264 -7.72 3.34 26.50
CA TYR A 264 -8.44 2.32 25.73
C TYR A 264 -7.59 1.07 25.44
N GLY A 265 -6.33 1.04 25.87
CA GLY A 265 -5.42 -0.10 25.73
C GLY A 265 -5.35 -0.63 24.28
N VAL A 266 -5.38 -1.96 24.14
CA VAL A 266 -5.29 -2.66 22.85
C VAL A 266 -6.38 -2.26 21.86
N ILE A 267 -7.60 -1.95 22.35
CA ILE A 267 -8.73 -1.57 21.49
C ILE A 267 -8.44 -0.24 20.78
N GLY A 268 -7.88 0.73 21.49
CA GLY A 268 -7.47 2.02 20.92
C GLY A 268 -6.42 1.85 19.82
N SER A 269 -5.43 0.99 20.04
CA SER A 269 -4.40 0.67 19.04
C SER A 269 -4.97 0.06 17.77
N VAL A 270 -5.91 -0.89 17.89
CA VAL A 270 -6.59 -1.50 16.73
C VAL A 270 -7.41 -0.47 15.96
N MET A 271 -8.13 0.42 16.65
CA MET A 271 -8.91 1.48 15.98
C MET A 271 -8.03 2.46 15.22
N VAL A 272 -6.90 2.90 15.80
CA VAL A 272 -5.94 3.78 15.13
C VAL A 272 -5.32 3.10 13.91
N LEU A 273 -4.95 1.83 14.04
CA LEU A 273 -4.43 1.02 12.93
C LEU A 273 -5.46 0.88 11.82
N LEU A 274 -6.71 0.55 12.15
CA LEU A 274 -7.80 0.41 11.19
C LEU A 274 -8.03 1.75 10.46
N LEU A 275 -8.06 2.87 11.19
CA LEU A 275 -8.18 4.19 10.60
C LEU A 275 -7.01 4.50 9.66
N TRP A 276 -5.78 4.16 10.05
CA TRP A 276 -4.60 4.36 9.21
C TRP A 276 -4.67 3.55 7.91
N ILE A 277 -5.05 2.26 8.00
CA ILE A 277 -5.24 1.40 6.82
C ILE A 277 -6.37 1.97 5.96
N PHE A 278 -7.49 2.36 6.56
CA PHE A 278 -8.63 2.95 5.86
C PHE A 278 -8.25 4.21 5.08
N LEU A 279 -7.51 5.13 5.70
CA LEU A 279 -7.02 6.35 5.05
C LEU A 279 -6.02 6.03 3.92
N THR A 280 -5.15 5.05 4.12
CA THR A 280 -4.21 4.57 3.09
C THR A 280 -4.96 4.02 1.87
N CYS A 281 -5.96 3.17 2.10
CA CYS A 281 -6.82 2.64 1.04
C CYS A 281 -7.60 3.74 0.34
N GLN A 282 -8.10 4.74 1.07
CA GLN A 282 -8.80 5.88 0.48
C GLN A 282 -7.92 6.70 -0.45
N ILE A 283 -6.72 7.05 -0.01
CA ILE A 283 -5.76 7.81 -0.82
C ILE A 283 -5.42 7.03 -2.09
N PHE A 284 -5.22 5.72 -1.95
CA PHE A 284 -4.96 4.85 -3.10
C PHE A 284 -6.13 4.84 -4.12
N LEU A 285 -7.37 4.64 -3.67
CA LEU A 285 -8.54 4.64 -4.55
C LEU A 285 -8.76 6.02 -5.18
N LEU A 286 -8.52 7.10 -4.43
CA LEU A 286 -8.58 8.46 -4.96
C LEU A 286 -7.56 8.68 -6.09
N GLY A 287 -6.34 8.16 -5.94
CA GLY A 287 -5.34 8.10 -7.01
C GLY A 287 -5.83 7.38 -8.25
N CYS A 288 -6.51 6.25 -8.06
CA CYS A 288 -7.09 5.47 -9.16
C CYS A 288 -8.20 6.22 -9.91
N VAL A 289 -9.14 6.85 -9.18
CA VAL A 289 -10.19 7.67 -9.77
C VAL A 289 -9.59 8.87 -10.52
N PHE A 290 -8.58 9.50 -9.94
CA PHE A 290 -7.88 10.62 -10.56
C PHE A 290 -7.21 10.21 -11.88
N SER A 291 -6.49 9.08 -11.91
CA SER A 291 -5.92 8.52 -13.15
C SER A 291 -6.98 8.23 -14.20
N TYR A 292 -8.14 7.68 -13.79
CA TYR A 292 -9.25 7.44 -14.72
C TYR A 292 -9.77 8.76 -15.34
N VAL A 293 -10.04 9.77 -14.53
CA VAL A 293 -10.58 11.05 -15.04
C VAL A 293 -9.53 11.75 -15.91
N TYR A 294 -8.26 11.71 -15.52
CA TYR A 294 -7.15 12.23 -16.32
C TYR A 294 -7.07 11.56 -17.70
N ALA A 295 -7.18 10.23 -17.75
CA ALA A 295 -7.18 9.46 -19.01
C ALA A 295 -8.30 9.88 -19.98
N HIS A 296 -9.46 10.31 -19.47
CA HIS A 296 -10.62 10.72 -20.28
C HIS A 296 -10.64 12.22 -20.61
N LEU A 297 -9.92 13.07 -19.87
CA LEU A 297 -9.84 14.50 -20.14
C LEU A 297 -8.65 14.86 -21.03
N PHE A 298 -7.48 14.30 -20.74
CA PHE A 298 -6.21 14.65 -21.36
C PHE A 298 -5.50 13.47 -22.03
N GLY A 299 -5.78 12.26 -21.55
CA GLY A 299 -5.04 11.06 -21.94
C GLY A 299 -5.65 10.24 -23.07
N SER A 300 -5.29 8.96 -23.08
CA SER A 300 -5.52 8.03 -24.19
C SER A 300 -6.99 7.70 -24.49
N ARG A 301 -7.91 8.00 -23.56
CA ARG A 301 -9.34 7.65 -23.66
C ARG A 301 -10.25 8.85 -23.94
N LYS A 302 -9.69 9.99 -24.34
CA LYS A 302 -10.42 11.24 -24.63
C LYS A 302 -11.62 11.09 -25.59
N SER A 303 -11.57 10.12 -26.52
CA SER A 303 -12.66 9.83 -27.48
C SER A 303 -13.83 9.05 -26.87
N LYS A 304 -13.61 8.30 -25.78
CA LYS A 304 -14.69 7.62 -25.05
C LYS A 304 -15.34 8.62 -24.10
N ASN A 305 -16.55 9.07 -24.42
CA ASN A 305 -17.31 9.95 -23.52
C ASN A 305 -17.50 9.28 -22.15
N ILE A 306 -17.28 10.04 -21.07
CA ILE A 306 -17.61 9.62 -19.71
C ILE A 306 -19.14 9.64 -19.60
N ASN A 307 -19.80 8.57 -20.03
CA ASN A 307 -21.23 8.41 -19.85
C ASN A 307 -21.50 8.17 -18.36
N TYR A 308 -21.82 9.24 -17.64
CA TYR A 308 -22.37 9.17 -16.28
C TYR A 308 -23.82 8.65 -16.24
N ALA A 309 -24.30 8.08 -17.35
CA ALA A 309 -25.65 7.54 -17.46
C ALA A 309 -25.58 6.02 -17.43
N ASN A 310 -26.34 5.46 -16.49
CA ASN A 310 -26.72 4.06 -16.32
C ASN A 310 -25.70 3.21 -15.56
N HIS A 311 -25.80 3.25 -14.23
CA HIS A 311 -26.34 2.14 -13.42
C HIS A 311 -26.76 2.68 -12.05
#